data_AF-A0A0S3UIX2-F1
#
_entry.id   AF-A0A0S3UIX2-F1
#
_cell.length_a   1.000
_cell.length_b   1.000
_cell.length_c   1.000
_cell.angle_alpha   90.00
_cell.angle_beta   90.00
_cell.angle_gamma   90.00
#
_symmetry.space_group_name_H-M   'P 1'
#
loop_
_entity.id
_entity.type
_entity.pdbx_description
1 polymer ?
#
loop_
_entity_poly.entity_id
_entity_poly.type
_entity_poly.pdbx_seq_one_letter_code
_entity_poly.pdbx_strand_id
1 'polypeptide(L)'
;MEKDTTTNFETIFKDDLYRYLLSHNKVDERLPEAPDLDELWQKIAEAYMPDAIREFPNYPTVALGWIMYVGMAVAKYWDEDWELYSKVENLYAYLRDQTDFDHTDDYIREKVLLLNAEEANALERLVGECAARTYSQLRRLNIEPSTKEAYCAFVEALRQLYNFGVAIELKRLGYRMTAM
;
A
#
# COMPACT_ATOMS: atom_id res chain seq x y z
N MET A 1 -36.63 1.18 8.58
CA MET A 1 -35.50 0.33 9.03
C MET A 1 -34.71 -0.01 7.78
N GLU A 2 -33.92 0.95 7.30
CA GLU A 2 -32.94 0.70 6.24
C GLU A 2 -31.79 -0.06 6.89
N LYS A 3 -31.56 -1.30 6.44
CA LYS A 3 -30.34 -2.01 6.78
C LYS A 3 -29.24 -1.37 5.95
N ASP A 4 -28.50 -0.44 6.54
CA ASP A 4 -27.16 -0.05 6.08
C ASP A 4 -26.30 -1.31 6.12
N THR A 5 -26.36 -2.08 5.05
CA THR A 5 -25.46 -3.20 4.79
C THR A 5 -24.30 -2.62 4.02
N THR A 6 -23.63 -1.63 4.60
CA THR A 6 -22.40 -1.08 4.04
C THR A 6 -21.38 -2.18 4.14
N THR A 7 -21.15 -2.90 3.04
CA THR A 7 -20.05 -3.85 2.93
C THR A 7 -18.79 -3.13 3.42
N ASN A 8 -18.26 -3.56 4.57
CA ASN A 8 -17.10 -2.91 5.16
C ASN A 8 -15.85 -3.40 4.42
N PHE A 9 -15.62 -2.80 3.24
CA PHE A 9 -14.49 -3.11 2.36
C PHE A 9 -13.16 -3.04 3.11
N GLU A 10 -13.02 -2.02 3.98
CA GLU A 10 -11.84 -1.84 4.82
C GLU A 10 -11.52 -3.11 5.62
N THR A 11 -12.49 -3.63 6.37
CA THR A 11 -12.29 -4.81 7.23
C THR A 11 -11.97 -6.06 6.41
N ILE A 12 -12.59 -6.22 5.24
CA ILE A 12 -12.38 -7.39 4.37
C ILE A 12 -10.92 -7.46 3.91
N PHE A 13 -10.37 -6.36 3.41
CA PHE A 13 -8.98 -6.33 2.94
C PHE A 13 -8.00 -6.33 4.11
N LYS A 14 -8.31 -5.59 5.18
CA LYS A 14 -7.45 -5.46 6.35
C LYS A 14 -7.22 -6.80 7.05
N ASP A 15 -8.26 -7.56 7.30
CA ASP A 15 -8.16 -8.82 8.05
C ASP A 15 -7.35 -9.88 7.31
N ASP A 16 -7.52 -10.01 5.98
CA ASP A 16 -6.78 -10.98 5.19
C ASP A 16 -5.29 -10.62 5.11
N LEU A 17 -4.99 -9.36 4.79
CA LEU A 17 -3.61 -8.85 4.71
C LEU A 17 -2.91 -8.93 6.08
N TYR A 18 -3.60 -8.53 7.15
CA TYR A 18 -3.07 -8.61 8.51
C TYR A 18 -2.68 -10.04 8.88
N ARG A 19 -3.59 -11.02 8.70
CA ARG A 19 -3.32 -12.42 9.04
C ARG A 19 -2.15 -12.98 8.24
N TYR A 20 -2.11 -12.68 6.94
CA TYR A 20 -1.02 -13.11 6.06
C TYR A 20 0.33 -12.53 6.50
N LEU A 21 0.41 -11.21 6.64
CA LEU A 21 1.65 -10.51 6.99
C LEU A 21 2.13 -10.84 8.41
N LEU A 22 1.22 -11.02 9.36
CA LEU A 22 1.55 -11.46 10.71
C LEU A 22 2.15 -12.87 10.69
N SER A 23 1.55 -13.80 9.93
CA SER A 23 2.07 -15.18 9.80
C SER A 23 3.48 -15.26 9.19
N HIS A 24 3.88 -14.24 8.42
CA HIS A 24 5.21 -14.09 7.85
C HIS A 24 6.15 -13.18 8.66
N ASN A 25 5.73 -12.77 9.86
CA ASN A 25 6.46 -11.86 10.74
C ASN A 25 6.84 -10.52 10.06
N LYS A 26 6.00 -10.03 9.14
CA LYS A 26 6.21 -8.79 8.39
C LYS A 26 5.56 -7.57 9.03
N VAL A 27 4.60 -7.79 9.92
CA VAL A 27 4.02 -6.76 10.80
C VAL A 27 4.02 -7.26 12.24
N ASP A 28 3.81 -6.35 13.19
CA ASP A 28 3.66 -6.69 14.62
C ASP A 28 2.21 -7.04 14.96
N GLU A 29 2.00 -7.66 16.14
CA GLU A 29 0.66 -7.96 16.67
C GLU A 29 -0.20 -6.71 16.86
N ARG A 30 0.44 -5.56 17.09
CA ARG A 30 -0.20 -4.25 17.05
C ARG A 30 0.32 -3.50 15.84
N LEU A 31 -0.59 -3.07 14.97
CA LEU A 31 -0.24 -2.21 13.85
C LEU A 31 0.20 -0.82 14.36
N PRO A 32 1.18 -0.18 13.70
CA PRO A 32 1.60 1.16 14.08
C PRO A 32 0.49 2.18 13.87
N GLU A 33 0.37 3.11 14.81
CA GLU A 33 -0.43 4.32 14.67
C GLU A 33 0.48 5.40 14.09
N ALA A 34 0.30 5.72 12.80
CA ALA A 34 1.11 6.69 12.07
C ALA A 34 0.21 7.77 11.45
N PRO A 35 -0.39 8.65 12.28
CA PRO A 35 -1.38 9.63 11.82
C PRO A 35 -0.81 10.56 10.74
N ASP A 36 0.45 10.96 10.85
CA ASP A 36 1.12 11.80 9.84
C ASP A 36 1.15 11.11 8.47
N LEU A 37 1.40 9.80 8.43
CA LEU A 37 1.45 9.03 7.18
C LEU A 37 0.05 8.74 6.62
N ASP A 38 -0.94 8.63 7.49
CA ASP A 38 -2.36 8.52 7.13
C ASP A 38 -2.87 9.83 6.51
N GLU A 39 -2.43 10.99 7.00
CA GLU A 39 -2.80 12.30 6.44
C GLU A 39 -2.28 12.51 5.01
N LEU A 40 -1.14 11.88 4.66
CA LEU A 40 -0.57 11.93 3.30
C LEU A 40 -1.36 11.08 2.30
N TRP A 41 -2.14 10.10 2.77
CA TRP A 41 -2.85 9.14 1.92
C TRP A 41 -3.69 9.82 0.84
N GLN A 42 -4.47 10.85 1.20
CA GLN A 42 -5.40 11.47 0.25
C GLN A 42 -4.66 12.02 -0.98
N LYS A 43 -3.58 12.78 -0.76
CA LYS A 43 -2.80 13.37 -1.86
C LYS A 43 -2.10 12.29 -2.70
N ILE A 44 -1.58 11.26 -2.05
CA ILE A 44 -0.94 10.12 -2.73
C ILE A 44 -1.96 9.38 -3.59
N ALA A 45 -3.12 9.06 -3.03
CA ALA A 45 -4.20 8.34 -3.71
C ALA A 45 -4.70 9.12 -4.92
N GLU A 46 -4.93 10.43 -4.78
CA GLU A 46 -5.39 11.30 -5.89
C GLU A 46 -4.39 11.30 -7.06
N ALA A 47 -3.09 11.32 -6.78
CA ALA A 47 -2.06 11.31 -7.82
C ALA A 47 -1.78 9.92 -8.40
N TYR A 48 -1.93 8.86 -7.61
CA TYR A 48 -1.72 7.47 -8.02
C TYR A 48 -2.91 6.92 -8.83
N MET A 49 -4.13 7.36 -8.53
CA MET A 49 -5.37 6.83 -9.10
C MET A 49 -5.40 6.78 -10.63
N PRO A 50 -4.97 7.83 -11.38
CA PRO A 50 -5.00 7.80 -12.84
C PRO A 50 -4.13 6.69 -13.42
N ASP A 51 -2.94 6.48 -12.85
CA ASP A 51 -2.00 5.44 -13.29
C ASP A 51 -2.55 4.05 -12.93
N ALA A 52 -3.10 3.89 -11.72
CA ALA A 52 -3.70 2.65 -11.25
C ALA A 52 -4.90 2.22 -12.09
N ILE A 53 -5.84 3.13 -12.40
CA ILE A 53 -7.02 2.85 -13.23
C ILE A 53 -6.61 2.47 -14.65
N ARG A 54 -5.56 3.10 -15.19
CA ARG A 54 -5.06 2.81 -16.53
C ARG A 54 -4.52 1.38 -16.64
N GLU A 55 -3.73 0.95 -15.65
CA GLU A 55 -3.11 -0.39 -15.69
C GLU A 55 -4.02 -1.52 -15.19
N PHE A 56 -4.97 -1.24 -14.30
CA PHE A 56 -5.79 -2.26 -13.65
C PHE A 56 -6.47 -3.28 -14.60
N PRO A 57 -6.99 -2.91 -15.79
CA PRO A 57 -7.60 -3.87 -16.70
C PRO A 57 -6.64 -4.96 -17.22
N ASN A 58 -5.37 -4.61 -17.41
CA ASN A 58 -4.36 -5.51 -17.98
C ASN A 58 -3.47 -6.13 -16.88
N TYR A 59 -3.15 -5.34 -15.86
CA TYR A 59 -2.19 -5.67 -14.81
C TYR A 59 -2.74 -5.35 -13.41
N PRO A 60 -3.83 -6.02 -12.98
CA PRO A 60 -4.53 -5.68 -11.73
C PRO A 60 -3.65 -5.84 -10.48
N THR A 61 -2.82 -6.89 -10.44
CA THR A 61 -1.92 -7.13 -9.30
C THR A 61 -0.74 -6.16 -9.28
N VAL A 62 -0.34 -5.61 -10.42
CA VAL A 62 0.69 -4.58 -10.50
C VAL A 62 0.14 -3.25 -9.95
N ALA A 63 -1.03 -2.84 -10.45
CA ALA A 63 -1.73 -1.64 -9.97
C ALA A 63 -2.07 -1.69 -8.47
N LEU A 64 -2.33 -2.87 -7.92
CA LEU A 64 -2.52 -3.07 -6.48
C LEU A 64 -1.18 -3.15 -5.73
N GLY A 65 -0.18 -3.85 -6.26
CA GLY A 65 1.09 -4.06 -5.57
C GLY A 65 1.91 -2.79 -5.40
N TRP A 66 1.91 -1.89 -6.38
CA TRP A 66 2.79 -0.73 -6.33
C TRP A 66 2.44 0.30 -5.25
N ILE A 67 1.16 0.47 -4.91
CA ILE A 67 0.81 1.35 -3.80
C ILE A 67 1.40 0.87 -2.46
N MET A 68 1.65 -0.44 -2.34
CA MET A 68 2.31 -1.02 -1.17
C MET A 68 3.78 -0.60 -1.11
N TYR A 69 4.49 -0.58 -2.25
CA TYR A 69 5.85 -0.03 -2.33
C TYR A 69 5.88 1.47 -2.04
N VAL A 70 4.90 2.23 -2.56
CA VAL A 70 4.77 3.66 -2.26
C VAL A 70 4.61 3.88 -0.75
N GLY A 71 3.79 3.07 -0.06
CA GLY A 71 3.67 3.13 1.40
C GLY A 71 4.98 2.88 2.13
N MET A 72 5.78 1.89 1.69
CA MET A 72 7.11 1.65 2.25
C MET A 72 8.05 2.84 2.01
N ALA A 73 8.10 3.36 0.78
CA ALA A 73 8.95 4.50 0.42
C ALA A 73 8.60 5.75 1.23
N VAL A 74 7.31 6.03 1.41
CA VAL A 74 6.84 7.17 2.21
C VAL A 74 7.23 7.03 3.67
N ALA A 75 7.06 5.85 4.27
CA ALA A 75 7.52 5.60 5.64
C ALA A 75 9.05 5.76 5.78
N LYS A 76 9.81 5.26 4.81
CA LYS A 76 11.27 5.40 4.76
C LYS A 76 11.72 6.86 4.68
N TYR A 77 11.12 7.65 3.79
CA TYR A 77 11.41 9.07 3.68
C TYR A 77 11.04 9.83 4.96
N TRP A 78 9.89 9.51 5.55
CA TRP A 78 9.47 10.15 6.80
C TRP A 78 10.45 9.89 7.94
N ASP A 79 10.97 8.66 8.05
CA ASP A 79 12.00 8.31 9.03
C ASP A 79 13.34 8.99 8.75
N GLU A 80 13.74 9.14 7.48
CA GLU A 80 15.02 9.74 7.11
C GLU A 80 15.09 11.24 7.37
N ASP A 81 14.11 12.00 6.90
CA ASP A 81 14.07 13.47 7.07
C ASP A 81 12.64 14.01 6.91
N TRP A 82 11.80 13.82 7.93
CA TRP A 82 10.44 14.34 7.93
C TRP A 82 10.37 15.86 7.69
N GLU A 83 11.37 16.65 8.10
CA GLU A 83 11.37 18.12 7.90
C GLU A 83 11.55 18.50 6.43
N LEU A 84 12.28 17.70 5.66
CA LEU A 84 12.42 17.85 4.23
C LEU A 84 11.18 17.33 3.50
N TYR A 85 10.78 16.09 3.80
CA TYR A 85 9.74 15.40 3.04
C TYR A 85 8.33 15.91 3.33
N SER A 86 8.06 16.48 4.52
CA SER A 86 6.80 17.17 4.82
C SER A 86 6.57 18.43 3.95
N LYS A 87 7.63 19.00 3.37
CA LYS A 87 7.55 20.15 2.45
C LYS A 87 7.33 19.72 0.99
N VAL A 88 7.48 18.43 0.68
CA VAL A 88 7.22 17.91 -0.66
C VAL A 88 5.71 17.89 -0.88
N GLU A 89 5.26 18.55 -1.95
CA GLU A 89 3.83 18.73 -2.23
C GLU A 89 3.09 17.40 -2.40
N ASN A 90 3.73 16.45 -3.10
CA ASN A 90 3.20 15.10 -3.32
C ASN A 90 4.35 14.09 -3.42
N LEU A 91 4.46 13.19 -2.44
CA LEU A 91 5.54 12.19 -2.38
C LEU A 91 5.45 11.13 -3.47
N TYR A 92 4.24 10.77 -3.91
CA TYR A 92 4.10 9.83 -5.03
C TYR A 92 4.58 10.46 -6.34
N ALA A 93 4.18 11.70 -6.63
CA ALA A 93 4.67 12.40 -7.82
C ALA A 93 6.20 12.56 -7.76
N TYR A 94 6.74 12.92 -6.59
CA TYR A 94 8.18 13.00 -6.39
C TYR A 94 8.89 11.67 -6.69
N LEU A 95 8.39 10.54 -6.17
CA LEU A 95 8.93 9.20 -6.45
C LEU A 95 8.84 8.86 -7.94
N ARG A 96 7.67 9.06 -8.54
CA ARG A 96 7.42 8.74 -9.95
C ARG A 96 8.32 9.55 -10.87
N ASP A 97 8.56 10.83 -10.56
CA ASP A 97 9.40 11.70 -11.39
C ASP A 97 10.89 11.32 -11.35
N GLN A 98 11.34 10.48 -10.41
CA GLN A 98 12.71 9.95 -10.38
C GLN A 98 12.92 8.78 -11.36
N THR A 99 11.85 8.20 -11.92
CA THR A 99 11.88 7.01 -12.78
C THR A 99 10.69 7.02 -13.75
N ASP A 100 10.28 5.86 -14.29
CA ASP A 100 8.99 5.69 -14.96
C ASP A 100 8.05 4.78 -14.14
N PHE A 101 6.78 4.75 -14.51
CA PHE A 101 5.76 3.95 -13.81
C PHE A 101 6.21 2.48 -13.74
N ASP A 102 6.64 1.92 -14.86
CA ASP A 102 7.04 0.50 -15.02
C ASP A 102 8.23 0.05 -14.17
N HIS A 103 9.14 0.95 -13.80
CA HIS A 103 10.30 0.64 -12.94
C HIS A 103 10.21 1.29 -11.55
N THR A 104 9.01 1.74 -11.14
CA THR A 104 8.81 2.40 -9.83
C THR A 104 9.14 1.46 -8.67
N ASP A 105 8.78 0.18 -8.77
CA ASP A 105 9.07 -0.81 -7.74
C ASP A 105 10.56 -1.18 -7.66
N ASP A 106 11.25 -1.30 -8.81
CA ASP A 106 12.71 -1.48 -8.84
C ASP A 106 13.43 -0.29 -8.18
N TYR A 107 13.03 0.94 -8.54
CA TYR A 107 13.59 2.16 -7.95
C TYR A 107 13.38 2.21 -6.43
N ILE A 108 12.16 1.92 -5.95
CA ILE A 108 11.87 1.93 -4.52
C ILE A 108 12.71 0.88 -3.80
N ARG A 109 12.78 -0.35 -4.32
CA ARG A 109 13.54 -1.44 -3.69
C ARG A 109 15.04 -1.12 -3.62
N GLU A 110 15.64 -0.66 -4.72
CA GLU A 110 17.09 -0.51 -4.80
C GLU A 110 17.61 0.84 -4.30
N LYS A 111 16.88 1.93 -4.53
CA LYS A 111 17.36 3.30 -4.30
C LYS A 111 16.77 3.95 -3.06
N VAL A 112 15.55 3.57 -2.67
CA VAL A 112 14.88 4.14 -1.49
C VAL A 112 15.06 3.24 -0.27
N LEU A 113 14.68 1.98 -0.41
CA LEU A 113 14.77 0.99 0.66
C LEU A 113 16.17 0.39 0.82
N LEU A 114 17.06 0.64 -0.15
CA LEU A 114 18.46 0.19 -0.19
C LEU A 114 18.60 -1.33 0.02
N LEU A 115 17.69 -2.11 -0.58
CA LEU A 115 17.66 -3.56 -0.43
C LEU A 115 18.80 -4.22 -1.18
N ASN A 116 19.32 -5.31 -0.60
CA ASN A 116 20.11 -6.25 -1.39
C ASN A 116 19.21 -7.12 -2.29
N ALA A 117 19.81 -7.83 -3.23
CA ALA A 117 19.06 -8.64 -4.20
C ALA A 117 18.18 -9.72 -3.54
N GLU A 118 18.61 -10.33 -2.44
CA GLU A 118 17.83 -11.36 -1.75
C GLU A 118 16.61 -10.75 -1.06
N GLU A 119 16.79 -9.62 -0.38
CA GLU A 119 15.72 -8.86 0.26
C GLU A 119 14.71 -8.31 -0.76
N ALA A 120 15.20 -7.77 -1.89
CA ALA A 120 14.36 -7.25 -2.97
C ALA A 120 13.48 -8.36 -3.57
N ASN A 121 14.05 -9.54 -3.83
CA ASN A 121 13.31 -10.71 -4.32
C ASN A 121 12.28 -11.21 -3.30
N ALA A 122 12.64 -11.22 -2.01
CA ALA A 122 11.73 -11.64 -0.95
C ALA A 122 10.56 -10.64 -0.80
N LEU A 123 10.84 -9.35 -0.92
CA LEU A 123 9.82 -8.30 -0.87
C LEU A 123 8.88 -8.35 -2.08
N GLU A 124 9.42 -8.58 -3.27
CA GLU A 124 8.62 -8.72 -4.49
C GLU A 124 7.60 -9.84 -4.39
N ARG A 125 8.03 -11.01 -3.90
CA ARG A 125 7.12 -12.15 -3.66
C ARG A 125 6.05 -11.81 -2.63
N LEU A 126 6.42 -11.10 -1.57
CA LEU A 126 5.49 -10.69 -0.52
C LEU A 126 4.43 -9.72 -1.06
N VAL A 127 4.85 -8.68 -1.78
CA VAL A 127 3.96 -7.67 -2.37
C VAL A 127 3.07 -8.30 -3.44
N GLY A 128 3.62 -9.17 -4.29
CA GLY A 128 2.88 -9.92 -5.29
C GLY A 128 1.77 -10.78 -4.68
N GLU A 129 2.06 -11.50 -3.59
CA GLU A 129 1.07 -12.31 -2.87
C GLU A 129 0.00 -11.43 -2.20
N CYS A 130 0.37 -10.31 -1.57
CA CYS A 130 -0.58 -9.37 -1.00
C CYS A 130 -1.52 -8.80 -2.07
N ALA A 131 -0.98 -8.38 -3.21
CA ALA A 131 -1.77 -7.87 -4.33
C ALA A 131 -2.70 -8.94 -4.92
N ALA A 132 -2.21 -10.17 -5.12
CA ALA A 132 -3.01 -11.28 -5.62
C ALA A 132 -4.16 -11.65 -4.68
N ARG A 133 -3.93 -11.61 -3.37
CA ARG A 133 -4.94 -11.82 -2.33
C ARG A 133 -6.01 -10.75 -2.36
N THR A 134 -5.62 -9.48 -2.31
CA THR A 134 -6.54 -8.34 -2.40
C THR A 134 -7.35 -8.39 -3.69
N TYR A 135 -6.71 -8.71 -4.81
CA TYR A 135 -7.41 -8.86 -6.09
C TYR A 135 -8.42 -10.01 -6.09
N SER A 136 -8.06 -11.15 -5.50
CA SER A 136 -8.97 -12.29 -5.35
C SER A 136 -10.18 -11.92 -4.49
N GLN A 137 -10.00 -11.12 -3.44
CA GLN A 137 -11.10 -10.61 -2.62
C GLN A 137 -11.99 -9.65 -3.44
N LEU A 138 -11.39 -8.69 -4.17
CA LEU A 138 -12.13 -7.77 -5.05
C LEU A 138 -13.03 -8.53 -6.04
N ARG A 139 -12.51 -9.60 -6.67
CA ARG A 139 -13.32 -10.44 -7.58
C ARG A 139 -14.46 -11.17 -6.87
N ARG A 140 -14.29 -11.58 -5.62
CA ARG A 140 -15.33 -12.28 -4.84
C ARG A 140 -16.47 -11.37 -4.40
N LEU A 141 -16.25 -10.06 -4.34
CA LEU A 141 -17.29 -9.10 -4.01
C LEU A 141 -18.36 -9.02 -5.12
N ASN A 142 -18.11 -9.53 -6.33
CA ASN A 142 -19.05 -9.52 -7.47
C ASN A 142 -19.64 -8.13 -7.76
N ILE A 143 -18.84 -7.08 -7.57
CA ILE A 143 -19.27 -5.71 -7.81
C ILE A 143 -19.29 -5.44 -9.32
N GLU A 144 -20.33 -4.77 -9.79
CA GLU A 144 -20.44 -4.36 -11.18
C GLU A 144 -19.33 -3.36 -11.54
N PRO A 145 -18.57 -3.59 -12.64
CA PRO A 145 -17.53 -2.66 -13.09
C PRO A 145 -18.08 -1.26 -13.35
N SER A 146 -17.22 -0.24 -13.22
CA SER A 146 -17.56 1.16 -13.51
C SER A 146 -18.70 1.75 -12.66
N THR A 147 -19.00 1.14 -11.51
CA THR A 147 -19.93 1.69 -10.51
C THR A 147 -19.20 2.48 -9.44
N LYS A 148 -19.94 3.33 -8.72
CA LYS A 148 -19.42 4.02 -7.52
C LYS A 148 -18.93 3.01 -6.47
N GLU A 149 -19.63 1.90 -6.32
CA GLU A 149 -19.24 0.84 -5.38
C GLU A 149 -17.90 0.20 -5.77
N ALA A 150 -17.68 -0.08 -7.06
CA ALA A 150 -16.41 -0.62 -7.55
C ALA A 150 -15.25 0.35 -7.27
N TYR A 151 -15.47 1.64 -7.49
CA TYR A 151 -14.49 2.67 -7.19
C TYR A 151 -14.17 2.74 -5.69
N CYS A 152 -15.19 2.76 -4.83
CA CYS A 152 -15.00 2.76 -3.39
C CYS A 152 -14.24 1.50 -2.90
N ALA A 153 -14.60 0.31 -3.38
CA ALA A 153 -13.91 -0.92 -3.04
C ALA A 153 -12.44 -0.90 -3.49
N PHE A 154 -12.17 -0.34 -4.68
CA PHE A 154 -10.82 -0.21 -5.21
C PHE A 154 -9.96 0.77 -4.39
N VAL A 155 -10.51 1.94 -4.04
CA VAL A 155 -9.82 2.91 -3.18
C VAL A 155 -9.48 2.31 -1.82
N GLU A 156 -10.43 1.59 -1.20
CA GLU A 156 -10.19 0.94 0.10
C GLU A 156 -9.15 -0.19 0.00
N ALA A 157 -9.16 -0.96 -1.09
CA ALA A 157 -8.13 -1.96 -1.36
C ALA A 157 -6.73 -1.32 -1.44
N LEU A 158 -6.60 -0.21 -2.19
CA LEU A 158 -5.34 0.52 -2.30
C LEU A 158 -4.90 1.11 -0.96
N ARG A 159 -5.84 1.65 -0.17
CA ARG A 159 -5.57 2.22 1.15
C ARG A 159 -5.00 1.18 2.11
N GLN A 160 -5.61 -0.01 2.16
CA GLN A 160 -5.09 -1.07 3.03
C GLN A 160 -3.70 -1.51 2.59
N LEU A 161 -3.46 -1.68 1.28
CA LEU A 161 -2.14 -2.02 0.77
C LEU A 161 -1.08 -0.95 1.09
N TYR A 162 -1.42 0.33 0.96
CA TYR A 162 -0.57 1.45 1.39
C TYR A 162 -0.22 1.36 2.88
N ASN A 163 -1.25 1.24 3.74
CA ASN A 163 -1.07 1.18 5.20
C ASN A 163 -0.21 -0.02 5.64
N PHE A 164 -0.38 -1.18 5.00
CA PHE A 164 0.47 -2.34 5.27
C PHE A 164 1.88 -2.15 4.72
N GLY A 165 2.07 -1.45 3.60
CA GLY A 165 3.39 -1.03 3.12
C GLY A 165 4.11 -0.18 4.17
N VAL A 166 3.44 0.83 4.70
CA VAL A 166 3.94 1.66 5.81
C VAL A 166 4.29 0.79 7.02
N ALA A 167 3.39 -0.07 7.45
CA ALA A 167 3.59 -0.90 8.64
C ALA A 167 4.79 -1.86 8.52
N ILE A 168 4.98 -2.46 7.34
CA ILE A 168 6.12 -3.32 7.07
C ILE A 168 7.42 -2.53 7.17
N GLU A 169 7.48 -1.35 6.56
CA GLU A 169 8.71 -0.56 6.56
C GLU A 169 9.03 -0.01 7.95
N LEU A 170 8.04 0.49 8.69
CA LEU A 170 8.24 0.93 10.09
C LEU A 170 8.80 -0.22 10.95
N LYS A 171 8.28 -1.45 10.81
CA LYS A 171 8.85 -2.61 11.51
C LYS A 171 10.30 -2.88 11.10
N ARG A 172 10.63 -2.75 9.81
CA ARG A 172 12.00 -2.94 9.28
C ARG A 172 12.98 -1.88 9.79
N LEU A 173 12.52 -0.64 9.94
CA LEU A 173 13.26 0.48 10.54
C LEU A 173 13.44 0.34 12.06
N GLY A 174 12.76 -0.62 12.67
CA GLY A 174 12.92 -0.97 14.09
C GLY A 174 11.86 -0.40 15.01
N TYR A 175 10.83 0.27 14.48
CA TYR A 175 9.65 0.65 15.25
C TYR A 175 8.90 -0.61 15.66
N ARG A 176 8.97 -0.96 16.95
CA ARG A 176 8.25 -2.11 17.51
C ARG A 176 7.03 -1.64 18.28
N MET A 177 5.87 -2.16 17.89
CA MET A 177 4.63 -1.90 18.60
C MET A 177 4.34 -3.08 19.53
N THR A 178 4.90 -3.05 20.74
CA THR A 178 4.56 -4.01 21.79
C THR A 178 3.33 -3.54 22.54
N ALA A 179 2.36 -4.44 22.78
CA ALA A 179 1.36 -4.22 23.81
C ALA A 179 2.09 -4.04 25.15
N MET A 180 1.77 -2.97 25.88
CA MET A 180 2.23 -2.75 27.25
C MET A 180 1.53 -3.71 28.20
#